data_AF-A0A292R8L3-F1
#
_entry.id   AF-A0A292R8L3-F1
#
_cell.length_a   1.000
_cell.length_b   1.000
_cell.length_c   1.000
_cell.angle_alpha   90.00
_cell.angle_beta   90.00
_cell.angle_gamma   90.00
#
_symmetry.space_group_name_H-M   'P 1'
#
loop_
_entity.id
_entity.type
_entity.pdbx_description
1 polymer ?
#
loop_
_entity_poly.entity_id
_entity_poly.type
_entity_poly.pdbx_seq_one_letter_code
_entity_poly.pdbx_strand_id
1 'polypeptide(L)'
;MLKLFKNSFKQTNDCIILATPLIIFLSILSWYFSYASSTVDNIPKLILAGITIFVMAAGFFSAWFYMVKKTLKFSNKLYVFDKDRAKAFGNLILSLPKGIGKLFLPFLGIIAISTIFYGFILAIITYFVWKYIGTVNLDFFDIKNLMVSSKELIDEVSQLSKNELIVINCWYLLILICSTITSFITMLWIPEVVYCEKNPFKALYYAIKKIFISFPKSILLFIYINILTFGISVLNTFLMFNPIAYFVVLLLYYYLIVYIVVLVFSYYEQTFLK
;
A
#
# COMPACT_ATOMS: atom_id res chain seq x y z
N MET A 1 15.48 -11.68 -13.79
CA MET A 1 15.11 -10.62 -12.84
C MET A 1 15.72 -9.27 -13.19
N LEU A 2 17.03 -9.14 -13.37
CA LEU A 2 17.65 -7.84 -13.75
C LEU A 2 17.07 -7.21 -15.03
N LYS A 3 16.84 -8.01 -16.08
CA LYS A 3 16.18 -7.54 -17.31
C LYS A 3 14.75 -7.03 -17.06
N LEU A 4 14.00 -7.69 -16.16
CA LEU A 4 12.67 -7.26 -15.74
C LEU A 4 12.77 -5.92 -15.02
N PHE A 5 13.66 -5.78 -14.02
CA PHE A 5 13.84 -4.52 -13.28
C PHE A 5 14.16 -3.34 -14.19
N LYS A 6 15.10 -3.54 -15.13
CA LYS A 6 15.48 -2.51 -16.12
C LYS A 6 14.35 -2.17 -17.07
N ASN A 7 13.60 -3.18 -17.55
CA ASN A 7 12.49 -2.97 -18.47
C ASN A 7 11.31 -2.27 -17.78
N SER A 8 10.97 -2.69 -16.55
CA SER A 8 9.94 -2.04 -15.74
C SER A 8 10.30 -0.59 -15.41
N PHE A 9 11.59 -0.27 -15.24
CA PHE A 9 12.03 1.10 -15.00
C PHE A 9 11.80 1.97 -16.24
N LYS A 10 12.15 1.48 -17.42
CA LYS A 10 11.85 2.16 -18.69
C LYS A 10 10.33 2.32 -18.90
N GLN A 11 9.57 1.26 -18.68
CA GLN A 11 8.10 1.29 -18.77
C GLN A 11 7.47 2.27 -17.79
N THR A 12 8.09 2.52 -16.63
CA THR A 12 7.59 3.48 -15.65
C THR A 12 7.60 4.91 -16.17
N ASN A 13 8.57 5.27 -17.00
CA ASN A 13 8.60 6.59 -17.64
C ASN A 13 7.39 6.78 -18.56
N ASP A 14 6.99 5.75 -19.31
CA ASP A 14 5.79 5.78 -20.15
C ASP A 14 4.49 5.69 -19.33
N CYS A 15 4.57 5.09 -18.14
CA CYS A 15 3.45 4.93 -17.21
C CYS A 15 3.36 6.06 -16.16
N ILE A 16 4.19 7.10 -16.23
CA ILE A 16 4.28 8.14 -15.19
C ILE A 16 2.97 8.90 -14.98
N ILE A 17 2.11 8.92 -16.01
CA ILE A 17 0.74 9.41 -15.95
C ILE A 17 -0.03 8.87 -14.73
N LEU A 18 0.26 7.64 -14.29
CA LEU A 18 -0.38 7.00 -13.13
C LEU A 18 -0.09 7.72 -11.80
N ALA A 19 0.96 8.54 -11.72
CA ALA A 19 1.25 9.35 -10.55
C ALA A 19 0.19 10.44 -10.33
N THR A 20 -0.32 11.05 -11.40
CA THR A 20 -1.29 12.16 -11.32
C THR A 20 -2.57 11.80 -10.54
N PRO A 21 -3.32 10.74 -10.90
CA PRO A 21 -4.51 10.36 -10.13
C PRO A 21 -4.17 9.92 -8.70
N LEU A 22 -2.98 9.35 -8.46
CA LEU A 22 -2.51 8.97 -7.12
C LEU A 22 -2.29 10.21 -6.24
N ILE A 23 -1.62 11.24 -6.77
CA ILE A 23 -1.39 12.52 -6.08
C ILE A 23 -2.72 13.18 -5.71
N ILE A 24 -3.64 13.26 -6.68
CA ILE A 24 -4.96 13.87 -6.47
C ILE A 24 -5.73 13.10 -5.39
N PHE A 25 -5.75 11.77 -5.45
CA PHE A 25 -6.46 10.96 -4.47
C PHE A 25 -5.88 11.12 -3.06
N LEU A 26 -4.56 11.08 -2.91
CA LEU A 26 -3.92 11.27 -1.60
C LEU A 26 -4.15 12.68 -1.04
N SER A 27 -4.23 13.69 -1.90
CA SER A 27 -4.60 15.06 -1.50
C SER A 27 -6.04 15.12 -0.99
N ILE A 28 -6.99 14.53 -1.71
CA ILE A 28 -8.40 14.44 -1.28
C ILE A 28 -8.52 13.68 0.04
N LEU A 29 -7.78 12.58 0.20
CA LEU A 29 -7.78 11.77 1.42
C LEU A 29 -7.18 12.56 2.60
N SER A 30 -6.13 13.34 2.37
CA SER A 30 -5.55 14.23 3.37
C SER A 30 -6.52 15.33 3.81
N TRP A 31 -7.22 15.98 2.86
CA TRP A 31 -8.25 16.96 3.19
C TRP A 31 -9.41 16.36 3.97
N TYR A 32 -9.88 15.17 3.56
CA TYR A 32 -10.93 14.46 4.27
C TYR A 32 -10.50 14.06 5.68
N PHE A 33 -9.26 13.58 5.85
CA PHE A 33 -8.72 13.23 7.16
C PHE A 33 -8.62 14.45 8.08
N SER A 34 -8.13 15.57 7.58
CA SER A 34 -8.08 16.84 8.32
C SER A 34 -9.47 17.28 8.78
N TYR A 35 -10.46 17.28 7.88
CA TYR A 35 -11.86 17.56 8.20
C TYR A 35 -12.45 16.58 9.23
N ALA A 36 -12.18 15.28 9.07
CA ALA A 36 -12.66 14.26 9.98
C ALA A 36 -12.07 14.45 11.38
N SER A 37 -10.78 14.76 11.48
CA SER A 37 -10.10 14.96 12.78
C SER A 37 -10.68 16.12 13.59
N SER A 38 -11.17 17.18 12.93
CA SER A 38 -11.75 18.34 13.62
C SER A 38 -13.24 18.20 13.94
N THR A 39 -13.95 17.31 13.25
CA THR A 39 -15.43 17.28 13.24
C THR A 39 -16.02 16.02 13.87
N VAL A 40 -15.22 14.94 13.97
CA VAL A 40 -15.63 13.67 14.57
C VAL A 40 -15.52 13.79 16.09
N ASP A 41 -16.66 14.06 16.73
CA ASP A 41 -16.81 14.21 18.17
C ASP A 41 -17.39 12.97 18.86
N ASN A 42 -17.99 12.05 18.10
CA ASN A 42 -18.76 10.91 18.61
C ASN A 42 -18.44 9.62 17.86
N ILE A 43 -18.60 8.48 18.54
CA ILE A 43 -18.36 7.13 18.00
C ILE A 43 -19.11 6.87 16.67
N PRO A 44 -20.40 7.24 16.50
CA PRO A 44 -21.09 7.02 15.23
C PRO A 44 -20.47 7.80 14.06
N LYS A 45 -20.02 9.04 14.30
CA LYS A 45 -19.35 9.86 13.28
C LYS A 45 -17.99 9.25 12.91
N LEU A 46 -17.28 8.65 13.87
CA LEU A 46 -16.02 7.95 13.64
C LEU A 46 -16.22 6.72 12.75
N ILE A 47 -17.25 5.92 13.03
CA ILE A 47 -17.60 4.75 12.21
C ILE A 47 -17.93 5.19 10.78
N LEU A 48 -18.75 6.24 10.62
CA LEU A 48 -19.10 6.78 9.31
C LEU A 48 -17.87 7.29 8.54
N ALA A 49 -16.96 7.98 9.22
CA ALA A 49 -15.71 8.46 8.62
C ALA A 49 -14.83 7.29 8.15
N GLY A 50 -14.71 6.24 8.97
CA GLY A 50 -13.98 5.01 8.60
C GLY A 50 -14.58 4.32 7.38
N ILE A 51 -15.90 4.14 7.33
CA ILE A 51 -16.62 3.56 6.18
C ILE A 51 -16.42 4.41 4.93
N THR A 52 -16.44 5.74 5.07
CA THR A 52 -16.25 6.65 3.94
C THR A 52 -14.86 6.51 3.33
N ILE A 53 -13.81 6.50 4.15
CA ILE A 53 -12.43 6.27 3.70
C ILE A 53 -12.30 4.91 3.02
N PHE A 54 -12.93 3.89 3.59
CA PHE A 54 -12.94 2.54 3.07
C PHE A 54 -13.55 2.46 1.66
N VAL A 55 -14.71 3.10 1.44
CA VAL A 55 -15.38 3.16 0.14
C VAL A 55 -14.58 3.99 -0.87
N MET A 56 -14.03 5.13 -0.45
CA MET A 56 -13.16 5.98 -1.29
C MET A 56 -11.92 5.22 -1.77
N ALA A 57 -11.26 4.49 -0.87
CA ALA A 57 -10.11 3.67 -1.19
C ALA A 57 -10.46 2.55 -2.19
N ALA A 58 -11.58 1.83 -1.99
CA ALA A 58 -12.03 0.80 -2.94
C ALA A 58 -12.33 1.38 -4.33
N GLY A 59 -13.01 2.53 -4.39
CA GLY A 59 -13.29 3.27 -5.62
C GLY A 59 -12.01 3.68 -6.34
N PHE A 60 -11.08 4.31 -5.63
CA PHE A 60 -9.82 4.75 -6.22
C PHE A 60 -8.97 3.58 -6.70
N PHE A 61 -8.68 2.59 -5.84
CA PHE A 61 -7.81 1.48 -6.20
C PHE A 61 -8.37 0.65 -7.36
N SER A 62 -9.69 0.42 -7.40
CA SER A 62 -10.31 -0.26 -8.54
C SER A 62 -10.11 0.49 -9.86
N ALA A 63 -10.24 1.82 -9.87
CA ALA A 63 -9.97 2.65 -11.04
C ALA A 63 -8.48 2.65 -11.42
N TRP A 64 -7.62 2.87 -10.42
CA TRP A 64 -6.20 3.07 -10.60
C TRP A 64 -5.49 1.80 -11.07
N PHE A 65 -5.73 0.64 -10.43
CA PHE A 65 -5.13 -0.61 -10.87
C PHE A 65 -5.67 -1.11 -12.22
N TYR A 66 -6.92 -0.77 -12.56
CA TYR A 66 -7.42 -1.00 -13.92
C TYR A 66 -6.68 -0.14 -14.96
N MET A 67 -6.38 1.11 -14.61
CA MET A 67 -5.59 2.02 -15.42
C MET A 67 -4.15 1.51 -15.57
N VAL A 68 -3.52 0.99 -14.51
CA VAL A 68 -2.20 0.33 -14.55
C VAL A 68 -2.18 -0.77 -15.62
N LYS A 69 -3.14 -1.71 -15.57
CA LYS A 69 -3.26 -2.81 -16.55
C LYS A 69 -3.37 -2.29 -17.99
N LYS A 70 -4.12 -1.22 -18.23
CA LYS A 70 -4.22 -0.63 -19.57
C LYS A 70 -2.95 0.08 -19.99
N THR A 71 -2.34 0.85 -19.09
CA THR A 71 -1.13 1.62 -19.37
C THR A 71 0.03 0.70 -19.73
N LEU A 72 0.17 -0.44 -19.05
CA LEU A 72 1.17 -1.46 -19.41
C LEU A 72 0.94 -2.09 -20.79
N LYS A 73 -0.33 -2.32 -21.17
CA LYS A 73 -0.65 -2.76 -22.54
C LYS A 73 -0.32 -1.70 -23.58
N PHE A 74 -0.39 -0.43 -23.23
CA PHE A 74 -0.04 0.68 -24.12
C PHE A 74 1.46 0.96 -24.17
N SER A 75 2.20 0.85 -23.07
CA SER A 75 3.66 1.05 -23.05
C SER A 75 4.41 -0.01 -23.86
N ASN A 76 3.80 -1.17 -24.07
CA ASN A 76 4.31 -2.20 -24.97
C ASN A 76 4.05 -1.91 -26.47
N LYS A 77 3.31 -0.85 -26.82
CA LYS A 77 3.05 -0.44 -28.22
C LYS A 77 4.00 0.69 -28.62
N LEU A 78 4.68 0.53 -29.76
CA LEU A 78 5.46 1.59 -30.38
C LEU A 78 4.49 2.61 -31.01
N TYR A 79 4.45 3.82 -30.46
CA TYR A 79 3.73 4.93 -31.06
C TYR A 79 4.67 5.72 -31.97
N VAL A 80 4.30 5.84 -33.24
CA VAL A 80 5.09 6.56 -34.26
C VAL A 80 4.85 8.09 -34.19
N PHE A 81 3.72 8.54 -33.62
CA PHE A 81 3.32 9.95 -33.56
C PHE A 81 2.79 10.39 -32.18
N ASP A 82 3.10 11.63 -31.75
CA ASP A 82 2.68 12.21 -30.46
C ASP A 82 1.16 12.45 -30.33
N LYS A 83 0.45 12.68 -31.44
CA LYS A 83 -1.03 12.82 -31.44
C LYS A 83 -1.74 11.54 -30.98
N ASP A 84 -1.19 10.37 -31.31
CA ASP A 84 -1.73 9.09 -30.87
C ASP A 84 -1.49 8.86 -29.37
N ARG A 85 -0.43 9.45 -28.82
CA ARG A 85 -0.11 9.44 -27.39
C ARG A 85 -1.13 10.25 -26.59
N ALA A 86 -1.50 11.45 -27.06
CA ALA A 86 -2.52 12.29 -26.42
C ALA A 86 -3.93 11.66 -26.49
N LYS A 87 -4.28 10.99 -27.60
CA LYS A 87 -5.54 10.27 -27.72
C LYS A 87 -5.59 9.01 -26.83
N ALA A 88 -4.46 8.30 -26.70
CA ALA A 88 -4.32 7.19 -25.76
C ALA A 88 -4.44 7.67 -24.29
N PHE A 89 -3.89 8.85 -23.97
CA PHE A 89 -4.01 9.51 -22.67
C PHE A 89 -5.47 9.84 -22.31
N GLY A 90 -6.23 10.45 -23.24
CA GLY A 90 -7.66 10.72 -23.01
C GLY A 90 -8.47 9.44 -22.77
N ASN A 91 -8.17 8.38 -23.54
CA ASN A 91 -8.79 7.07 -23.36
C ASN A 91 -8.42 6.37 -22.04
N LEU A 92 -7.26 6.69 -21.47
CA LEU A 92 -6.80 6.21 -20.17
C LEU A 92 -7.60 6.86 -19.03
N ILE A 93 -7.87 8.17 -19.09
CA ILE A 93 -8.74 8.85 -18.11
C ILE A 93 -10.16 8.30 -18.18
N LEU A 94 -10.71 8.12 -19.39
CA LEU A 94 -12.02 7.49 -19.61
C LEU A 94 -12.08 6.01 -19.17
N SER A 95 -10.94 5.42 -18.81
CA SER A 95 -10.89 4.06 -18.26
C SER A 95 -11.15 4.00 -16.75
N LEU A 96 -11.03 5.12 -16.02
CA LEU A 96 -11.26 5.16 -14.57
C LEU A 96 -12.68 4.71 -14.20
N PRO A 97 -13.77 5.26 -14.78
CA PRO A 97 -15.13 4.80 -14.43
C PRO A 97 -15.37 3.33 -14.80
N LYS A 98 -14.74 2.86 -15.90
CA LYS A 98 -14.81 1.45 -16.31
C LYS A 98 -14.08 0.53 -15.33
N GLY A 99 -13.01 1.01 -14.72
CA GLY A 99 -12.29 0.30 -13.65
C GLY A 99 -13.17 0.13 -12.42
N ILE A 100 -13.79 1.22 -11.96
CA ILE A 100 -14.74 1.21 -10.84
C ILE A 100 -15.86 0.20 -11.11
N GLY A 101 -16.58 0.33 -12.22
CA GLY A 101 -17.72 -0.56 -12.52
C GLY A 101 -17.35 -2.05 -12.61
N LYS A 102 -16.09 -2.39 -12.92
CA LYS A 102 -15.65 -3.79 -13.04
C LYS A 102 -15.01 -4.37 -11.79
N LEU A 103 -14.30 -3.55 -11.02
CA LEU A 103 -13.40 -3.99 -9.97
C LEU A 103 -13.74 -3.40 -8.59
N PHE A 104 -14.73 -2.51 -8.47
CA PHE A 104 -15.10 -1.92 -7.19
C PHE A 104 -15.40 -2.97 -6.12
N LEU A 105 -16.31 -3.91 -6.39
CA LEU A 105 -16.68 -4.96 -5.43
C LEU A 105 -15.50 -5.90 -5.08
N PRO A 106 -14.70 -6.37 -6.07
CA PRO A 106 -13.44 -7.08 -5.77
C PRO A 106 -12.50 -6.32 -4.84
N PHE A 107 -12.25 -5.03 -5.08
CA PHE A 107 -11.36 -4.22 -4.24
C PHE A 107 -11.94 -3.96 -2.86
N LEU A 108 -13.25 -3.73 -2.76
CA LEU A 108 -13.94 -3.64 -1.47
C LEU A 108 -13.71 -4.91 -0.66
N GLY A 109 -13.83 -6.08 -1.30
CA GLY A 109 -13.53 -7.37 -0.69
C GLY A 109 -12.06 -7.52 -0.28
N ILE A 110 -11.09 -7.14 -1.12
CA ILE A 110 -9.66 -7.16 -0.76
C ILE A 110 -9.42 -6.35 0.51
N ILE A 111 -9.91 -5.10 0.57
CA ILE A 111 -9.68 -4.22 1.71
C ILE A 111 -10.40 -4.75 2.95
N ALA A 112 -11.64 -5.26 2.83
CA ALA A 112 -12.38 -5.87 3.94
C ALA A 112 -11.63 -7.08 4.52
N ILE A 113 -11.27 -8.04 3.65
CA ILE A 113 -10.57 -9.25 4.05
C ILE A 113 -9.21 -8.91 4.68
N SER A 114 -8.46 -7.97 4.09
CA SER A 114 -7.17 -7.53 4.64
C SER A 114 -7.35 -6.91 6.03
N THR A 115 -8.36 -6.07 6.23
CA THR A 115 -8.63 -5.42 7.51
C THR A 115 -8.97 -6.44 8.60
N ILE A 116 -9.86 -7.39 8.30
CA ILE A 116 -10.23 -8.46 9.22
C ILE A 116 -9.00 -9.34 9.54
N PHE A 117 -8.23 -9.70 8.52
CA PHE A 117 -7.04 -10.54 8.68
C PHE A 117 -5.96 -9.87 9.53
N TYR A 118 -5.66 -8.59 9.29
CA TYR A 118 -4.73 -7.83 10.12
C TYR A 118 -5.24 -7.64 11.55
N GLY A 119 -6.55 -7.41 11.73
CA GLY A 119 -7.16 -7.35 13.06
C GLY A 119 -7.01 -8.66 13.83
N PHE A 120 -7.18 -9.80 13.16
CA PHE A 120 -6.99 -11.11 13.76
C PHE A 120 -5.54 -11.39 14.13
N ILE A 121 -4.59 -11.05 13.26
CA ILE A 121 -3.14 -11.14 13.56
C ILE A 121 -2.80 -10.29 14.78
N LEU A 122 -3.28 -9.05 14.84
CA LEU A 122 -3.03 -8.15 15.97
C LEU A 122 -3.58 -8.72 17.28
N ALA A 123 -4.80 -9.25 17.26
CA ALA A 123 -5.41 -9.87 18.44
C ALA A 123 -4.62 -11.11 18.92
N ILE A 124 -4.19 -11.99 18.00
CA ILE A 124 -3.38 -13.17 18.34
C ILE A 124 -2.05 -12.77 18.95
N ILE A 125 -1.32 -11.84 18.32
CA ILE A 125 0.00 -11.43 18.81
C ILE A 125 -0.15 -10.78 20.19
N THR A 126 -1.14 -9.91 20.36
CA THR A 126 -1.39 -9.26 21.65
C THR A 126 -1.71 -10.30 22.74
N TYR A 127 -2.59 -11.26 22.45
CA TYR A 127 -2.89 -12.35 23.37
C TYR A 127 -1.65 -13.20 23.69
N PHE A 128 -0.83 -13.53 22.70
CA PHE A 128 0.38 -14.33 22.88
C PHE A 128 1.41 -13.60 23.75
N VAL A 129 1.66 -12.33 23.48
CA VAL A 129 2.60 -11.49 24.24
C VAL A 129 2.13 -11.35 25.70
N TRP A 130 0.85 -11.05 25.91
CA TRP A 130 0.31 -10.91 27.27
C TRP A 130 0.39 -12.21 28.07
N LYS A 131 0.16 -13.35 27.43
CA LYS A 131 0.20 -14.66 28.09
C LYS A 131 1.61 -15.13 28.44
N TYR A 132 2.60 -14.87 27.59
CA TYR A 132 3.93 -15.48 27.71
C TYR A 132 5.04 -14.52 28.16
N ILE A 133 4.89 -13.21 27.94
CA ILE A 133 5.95 -12.21 28.22
C ILE A 133 5.54 -11.33 29.39
N GLY A 134 4.27 -10.93 29.43
CA GLY A 134 3.71 -10.10 30.49
C GLY A 134 2.79 -9.03 29.93
N THR A 135 2.13 -8.29 30.82
CA THR A 135 1.24 -7.20 30.48
C THR A 135 1.95 -5.86 30.58
N VAL A 136 1.54 -4.90 29.75
CA VAL A 136 1.88 -3.49 29.92
C VAL A 136 0.69 -2.85 30.61
N ASN A 137 0.93 -2.08 31.68
CA ASN A 137 -0.14 -1.33 32.32
C ASN A 137 -0.44 -0.09 31.46
N LEU A 138 -1.45 -0.20 30.61
CA LEU A 138 -1.82 0.83 29.63
C LEU A 138 -2.67 1.96 30.23
N ASP A 139 -2.98 1.93 31.53
CA ASP A 139 -3.68 3.01 32.24
C ASP A 139 -2.93 4.36 32.17
N PHE A 140 -1.66 4.35 31.77
CA PHE A 140 -0.84 5.55 31.52
C PHE A 140 -0.98 6.15 30.12
N PHE A 141 -1.52 5.41 29.14
CA PHE A 141 -1.65 5.92 27.77
C PHE A 141 -2.93 6.75 27.68
N ASP A 142 -2.84 8.04 28.00
CA ASP A 142 -3.89 9.00 27.66
C ASP A 142 -3.89 9.14 26.13
N ILE A 143 -4.63 8.26 25.45
CA ILE A 143 -4.67 8.08 23.97
C ILE A 143 -4.87 9.42 23.23
N LYS A 144 -5.43 10.40 23.93
CA LYS A 144 -5.67 11.76 23.47
C LYS A 144 -4.39 12.60 23.28
N ASN A 145 -3.35 12.40 24.10
CA ASN A 145 -2.10 13.16 24.04
C ASN A 145 -1.05 12.51 23.12
N LEU A 146 -1.10 11.19 22.96
CA LEU A 146 -0.20 10.44 22.08
C LEU A 146 -0.27 10.82 20.59
N MET A 147 -1.39 11.41 20.15
CA MET A 147 -1.54 11.86 18.78
C MET A 147 -0.95 13.26 18.52
N VAL A 148 -0.48 13.97 19.57
CA VAL A 148 -0.21 15.41 19.51
C VAL A 148 1.27 15.74 19.52
N SER A 149 2.15 14.96 20.20
CA SER A 149 3.58 15.24 20.17
C SER A 149 4.47 14.00 20.25
N SER A 150 5.51 13.98 19.42
CA SER A 150 6.57 12.96 19.43
C SER A 150 7.51 13.07 20.64
N LYS A 151 7.43 14.16 21.40
CA LYS A 151 8.33 14.47 22.52
C LYS A 151 7.79 13.89 23.84
N GLU A 152 6.50 14.06 24.10
CA GLU A 152 5.81 13.43 25.24
C GLU A 152 5.87 11.91 25.16
N LEU A 153 5.76 11.37 23.94
CA LEU A 153 5.97 9.94 23.65
C LEU A 153 7.36 9.42 24.04
N ILE A 154 8.42 10.22 23.86
CA ILE A 154 9.78 9.83 24.21
C ILE A 154 9.98 9.89 25.73
N ASP A 155 9.44 10.92 26.38
CA ASP A 155 9.52 11.09 27.83
C ASP A 155 8.72 10.00 28.56
N GLU A 156 7.55 9.62 28.06
CA GLU A 156 6.75 8.50 28.60
C GLU A 156 7.42 7.13 28.37
N VAL A 157 8.00 6.90 27.19
CA VAL A 157 8.74 5.65 26.93
C VAL A 157 9.98 5.53 27.82
N SER A 158 10.60 6.64 28.20
CA SER A 158 11.75 6.67 29.11
C SER A 158 11.40 6.32 30.57
N GLN A 159 10.12 6.44 30.93
CA GLN A 159 9.60 6.09 32.27
C GLN A 159 9.19 4.62 32.41
N LEU A 160 9.11 3.88 31.29
CA LEU A 160 8.73 2.47 31.29
C LEU A 160 9.79 1.62 32.00
N SER A 161 9.31 0.63 32.76
CA SER A 161 10.21 -0.36 33.36
C SER A 161 10.92 -1.18 32.28
N LYS A 162 12.10 -1.73 32.63
CA LYS A 162 12.85 -2.61 31.70
C LYS A 162 12.02 -3.79 31.19
N ASN A 163 11.10 -4.32 32.00
CA ASN A 163 10.23 -5.41 31.60
C ASN A 163 9.15 -4.96 30.61
N GLU A 164 8.54 -3.79 30.81
CA GLU A 164 7.54 -3.24 29.88
C GLU A 164 8.15 -2.91 28.52
N LEU A 165 9.39 -2.39 28.50
CA LEU A 165 10.14 -2.18 27.27
C LEU A 165 10.40 -3.50 26.50
N ILE A 166 10.71 -4.59 27.21
CA ILE A 166 10.88 -5.91 26.58
C ILE A 166 9.55 -6.39 25.98
N VAL A 167 8.44 -6.25 26.71
CA VAL A 167 7.10 -6.63 26.22
C VAL A 167 6.73 -5.87 24.94
N ILE A 168 6.93 -4.55 24.94
CA ILE A 168 6.63 -3.70 23.76
C ILE A 168 7.52 -4.06 22.58
N ASN A 169 8.83 -4.25 22.80
CA ASN A 169 9.76 -4.62 21.73
C ASN A 169 9.41 -5.98 21.13
N CYS A 170 9.09 -6.98 21.95
CA CYS A 170 8.66 -8.29 21.48
C CYS A 170 7.34 -8.21 20.69
N TRP A 171 6.38 -7.43 21.17
CA TRP A 171 5.11 -7.19 20.46
C TRP A 171 5.35 -6.55 19.09
N TYR A 172 6.17 -5.50 19.03
CA TYR A 172 6.53 -4.82 17.79
C TYR A 172 7.26 -5.75 16.80
N LEU A 173 8.24 -6.52 17.28
CA LEU A 173 8.98 -7.46 16.44
C LEU A 173 8.08 -8.55 15.86
N LEU A 174 7.16 -9.11 16.65
CA LEU A 174 6.20 -10.11 16.17
C LEU A 174 5.26 -9.52 15.11
N ILE A 175 4.76 -8.30 15.32
CA ILE A 175 3.95 -7.60 14.31
C ILE A 175 4.75 -7.35 13.04
N LEU A 176 6.00 -6.94 13.14
CA LEU A 176 6.88 -6.71 11.99
C LEU A 176 7.09 -8.01 11.19
N ILE A 177 7.37 -9.12 11.87
CA ILE A 177 7.55 -10.43 11.22
C ILE A 177 6.25 -10.88 10.53
N CYS A 178 5.12 -10.86 11.25
CA CYS A 178 3.84 -11.29 10.71
C CYS A 178 3.36 -10.39 9.55
N SER A 179 3.55 -9.08 9.63
CA SER A 179 3.22 -8.15 8.54
C SER A 179 4.12 -8.33 7.32
N THR A 180 5.41 -8.64 7.51
CA THR A 180 6.34 -8.96 6.42
C THR A 180 5.92 -10.24 5.70
N ILE A 181 5.60 -11.29 6.46
CA ILE A 181 5.09 -12.56 5.91
C ILE A 181 3.78 -12.33 5.15
N THR A 182 2.85 -11.58 5.75
CA THR A 182 1.56 -11.25 5.11
C THR A 182 1.77 -10.47 3.82
N SER A 183 2.66 -9.48 3.82
CA SER A 183 2.99 -8.69 2.63
C SER A 183 3.58 -9.53 1.50
N PHE A 184 4.42 -10.52 1.83
CA PHE A 184 4.95 -11.47 0.85
C PHE A 184 3.85 -12.32 0.23
N ILE A 185 3.00 -12.94 1.07
CA ILE A 185 1.93 -13.86 0.65
C ILE A 185 0.85 -13.13 -0.18
N THR A 186 0.64 -11.83 0.08
CA THR A 186 -0.39 -11.02 -0.61
C THR A 186 0.14 -10.21 -1.80
N MET A 187 1.45 -10.24 -2.07
CA MET A 187 2.10 -9.40 -3.10
C MET A 187 1.46 -9.53 -4.50
N LEU A 188 1.01 -10.72 -4.90
CA LEU A 188 0.40 -10.97 -6.21
C LEU A 188 -1.14 -10.90 -6.21
N TRP A 189 -1.76 -10.60 -5.07
CA TRP A 189 -3.22 -10.63 -4.92
C TRP A 189 -3.92 -9.59 -5.80
N ILE A 190 -3.41 -8.36 -5.81
CA ILE A 190 -3.97 -7.27 -6.63
C ILE A 190 -3.86 -7.59 -8.14
N PRO A 191 -2.68 -7.97 -8.68
CA PRO A 191 -2.58 -8.45 -10.06
C PRO A 191 -3.54 -9.60 -10.39
N GLU A 192 -3.66 -10.61 -9.52
CA GLU A 192 -4.58 -11.74 -9.74
C GLU A 192 -6.02 -11.25 -9.94
N VAL A 193 -6.47 -10.33 -9.08
CA VAL A 193 -7.84 -9.77 -9.15
C VAL A 193 -8.05 -8.95 -10.41
N VAL A 194 -7.04 -8.20 -10.82
CA VAL A 194 -7.13 -7.31 -11.98
C VAL A 194 -7.05 -8.07 -13.31
N TYR A 195 -6.33 -9.20 -13.36
CA TYR A 195 -6.12 -9.97 -14.58
C TYR A 195 -7.03 -11.19 -14.74
N CYS A 196 -7.25 -11.96 -13.69
CA CYS A 196 -7.78 -13.33 -13.79
C CYS A 196 -9.12 -13.51 -13.08
N GLU A 197 -9.17 -13.30 -11.76
CA GLU A 197 -10.29 -13.73 -10.93
C GLU A 197 -10.88 -12.56 -10.13
N LYS A 198 -12.16 -12.25 -10.34
CA LYS A 198 -12.81 -11.11 -9.65
C LYS A 198 -13.17 -11.46 -8.21
N ASN A 199 -13.36 -12.74 -7.88
CA ASN A 199 -13.64 -13.12 -6.50
C ASN A 199 -12.36 -12.96 -5.64
N PRO A 200 -12.37 -12.10 -4.61
CA PRO A 200 -11.15 -11.77 -3.85
C PRO A 200 -10.59 -12.97 -3.06
N PHE A 201 -11.45 -13.88 -2.58
CA PHE A 201 -11.00 -15.08 -1.86
C PHE A 201 -10.32 -16.09 -2.80
N LYS A 202 -10.95 -16.38 -3.94
CA LYS A 202 -10.35 -17.27 -4.94
C LYS A 202 -9.06 -16.69 -5.50
N ALA A 203 -9.03 -15.38 -5.74
CA ALA A 203 -7.83 -14.68 -6.19
C ALA A 203 -6.71 -14.75 -5.16
N LEU A 204 -7.01 -14.63 -3.85
CA LEU A 204 -6.00 -14.80 -2.81
C LEU A 204 -5.39 -16.21 -2.87
N TYR A 205 -6.23 -17.25 -2.94
CA TYR A 205 -5.76 -18.63 -3.05
C TYR A 205 -4.84 -18.86 -4.27
N TYR A 206 -5.25 -18.37 -5.45
CA TYR A 206 -4.43 -18.51 -6.67
C TYR A 206 -3.14 -17.67 -6.62
N ALA A 207 -3.19 -16.47 -6.06
CA ALA A 207 -2.01 -15.63 -5.87
C ALA A 207 -0.96 -16.33 -4.98
N ILE A 208 -1.40 -16.90 -3.86
CA ILE A 208 -0.54 -17.69 -2.96
C ILE A 208 0.05 -18.89 -3.71
N LYS A 209 -0.78 -19.66 -4.41
CA LYS A 209 -0.32 -20.81 -5.20
C LYS A 209 0.76 -20.39 -6.21
N LYS A 210 0.58 -19.27 -6.92
CA LYS A 210 1.54 -18.75 -7.91
C LYS A 210 2.87 -18.28 -7.30
N ILE A 211 2.83 -17.70 -6.10
CA ILE A 211 4.04 -17.34 -5.35
C ILE A 211 4.88 -18.59 -5.11
N PHE A 212 4.27 -19.67 -4.62
CA PHE A 212 4.99 -20.91 -4.31
C PHE A 212 5.42 -21.70 -5.55
N ILE A 213 4.68 -21.63 -6.66
CA ILE A 213 5.12 -22.20 -7.95
C ILE A 213 6.40 -21.51 -8.46
N SER A 214 6.53 -20.21 -8.26
CA SER A 214 7.65 -19.39 -8.73
C SER A 214 8.51 -18.87 -7.57
N PHE A 215 8.67 -19.68 -6.52
CA PHE A 215 9.15 -19.24 -5.21
C PHE A 215 10.48 -18.45 -5.23
N PRO A 216 11.56 -18.91 -5.90
CA PRO A 216 12.83 -18.17 -5.90
C PRO A 216 12.72 -16.80 -6.58
N LYS A 217 11.95 -16.72 -7.68
CA LYS A 217 11.73 -15.46 -8.41
C LYS A 217 10.87 -14.50 -7.60
N SER A 218 9.85 -15.01 -6.92
CA SER A 218 8.96 -14.24 -6.06
C SER A 218 9.68 -13.70 -4.82
N ILE A 219 10.58 -14.48 -4.20
CA ILE A 219 11.45 -13.98 -3.12
C ILE A 219 12.35 -12.84 -3.61
N LEU A 220 13.03 -13.04 -4.74
CA LEU A 220 13.94 -12.01 -5.26
C LEU A 220 13.20 -10.72 -5.60
N LEU A 221 11.99 -10.83 -6.16
CA LEU A 221 11.10 -9.68 -6.36
C LEU A 221 10.75 -8.99 -5.03
N PHE A 222 10.36 -9.77 -4.02
CA PHE A 222 9.98 -9.22 -2.72
C PHE A 222 11.14 -8.52 -2.01
N ILE A 223 12.33 -9.12 -2.00
CA ILE A 223 13.54 -8.50 -1.44
C ILE A 223 13.82 -7.17 -2.14
N TYR A 224 13.73 -7.14 -3.47
CA TYR A 224 13.96 -5.92 -4.24
C TYR A 224 12.92 -4.83 -3.92
N ILE A 225 11.64 -5.18 -3.81
CA ILE A 225 10.59 -4.23 -3.40
C ILE A 225 10.85 -3.69 -2.01
N ASN A 226 11.27 -4.53 -1.05
CA ASN A 226 11.60 -4.06 0.30
C ASN A 226 12.80 -3.11 0.32
N ILE A 227 13.82 -3.34 -0.52
CA ILE A 227 14.95 -2.41 -0.67
C ILE A 227 14.46 -1.06 -1.20
N LEU A 228 13.55 -1.05 -2.18
CA LEU A 228 12.96 0.19 -2.70
C LEU A 228 12.15 0.91 -1.62
N THR A 229 11.29 0.20 -0.89
CA THR A 229 10.48 0.76 0.20
C THR A 229 11.36 1.31 1.34
N PHE A 230 12.45 0.61 1.68
CA PHE A 230 13.43 1.10 2.63
C PHE A 230 14.09 2.39 2.13
N GLY A 231 14.52 2.42 0.87
CA GLY A 231 15.06 3.63 0.23
C GLY A 231 14.09 4.81 0.28
N ILE A 232 12.79 4.56 0.03
CA ILE A 232 11.73 5.56 0.17
C ILE A 232 11.66 6.11 1.60
N SER A 233 11.69 5.24 2.61
CA SER A 233 11.63 5.64 4.03
C SER A 233 12.81 6.52 4.43
N VAL A 234 14.02 6.15 4.01
CA VAL A 234 15.25 6.91 4.23
C VAL A 234 15.15 8.30 3.62
N LEU A 235 14.72 8.38 2.36
CA LEU A 235 14.51 9.67 1.67
C LEU A 235 13.51 10.55 2.42
N ASN A 236 12.40 9.98 2.89
CA ASN A 236 11.41 10.76 3.63
C ASN A 236 11.95 11.36 4.94
N THR A 237 12.91 10.69 5.58
CA THR A 237 13.49 11.11 6.86
C THR A 237 14.47 12.29 6.72
N PHE A 238 15.31 12.28 5.68
CA PHE A 238 16.37 13.29 5.54
C PHE A 238 15.86 14.69 5.13
N LEU A 239 14.59 14.82 4.74
CA LEU A 239 14.15 15.91 3.87
C LEU A 239 13.04 16.78 4.47
N MET A 240 12.72 16.60 5.75
CA MET A 240 11.82 17.46 6.54
C MET A 240 12.37 18.88 6.80
N PHE A 241 13.63 19.14 6.47
CA PHE A 241 14.33 20.38 6.87
C PHE A 241 14.33 21.48 5.80
N ASN A 242 14.00 21.19 4.53
CA ASN A 242 14.01 22.19 3.45
C ASN A 242 12.80 22.01 2.49
N PRO A 243 11.97 23.05 2.27
CA PRO A 243 10.79 22.98 1.40
C PRO A 243 11.05 22.57 -0.06
N ILE A 244 12.17 23.01 -0.67
CA ILE A 244 12.50 22.66 -2.06
C ILE A 244 12.92 21.18 -2.14
N ALA A 245 13.73 20.75 -1.17
CA ALA A 245 14.16 19.36 -1.08
C ALA A 245 12.97 18.42 -0.84
N TYR A 246 12.01 18.84 -0.01
CA TYR A 246 10.75 18.13 0.21
C TYR A 246 9.96 17.91 -1.10
N PHE A 247 9.82 18.95 -1.94
CA PHE A 247 9.11 18.83 -3.22
C PHE A 247 9.75 17.81 -4.17
N VAL A 248 11.08 17.85 -4.33
CA VAL A 248 11.83 16.90 -5.19
C VAL A 248 11.65 15.47 -4.71
N VAL A 249 11.62 15.27 -3.40
CA VAL A 249 11.48 13.95 -2.79
C VAL A 249 10.08 13.42 -2.91
N LEU A 250 9.07 14.28 -2.80
CA LEU A 250 7.69 13.93 -3.05
C LEU A 250 7.50 13.43 -4.50
N LEU A 251 8.13 14.08 -5.48
CA LEU A 251 8.12 13.61 -6.87
C LEU A 251 8.77 12.24 -7.01
N LEU A 252 9.93 12.04 -6.39
CA LEU A 252 10.65 10.77 -6.42
C LEU A 252 9.89 9.65 -5.69
N TYR A 253 9.20 9.99 -4.59
CA TYR A 253 8.32 9.11 -3.84
C TYR A 253 7.20 8.56 -4.74
N TYR A 254 6.46 9.44 -5.41
CA TYR A 254 5.40 9.02 -6.33
C TYR A 254 5.93 8.22 -7.51
N TYR A 255 7.09 8.62 -8.05
CA TYR A 255 7.75 7.86 -9.11
C TYR A 255 8.07 6.42 -8.67
N LEU A 256 8.64 6.25 -7.47
CA LEU A 256 8.98 4.93 -6.95
C LEU A 256 7.75 4.08 -6.64
N ILE A 257 6.64 4.66 -6.17
CA ILE A 257 5.37 3.92 -6.01
C ILE A 257 4.89 3.39 -7.37
N VAL A 258 4.85 4.25 -8.39
CA VAL A 258 4.44 3.83 -9.73
C VAL A 258 5.39 2.75 -10.26
N TYR A 259 6.70 2.89 -10.02
CA TYR A 259 7.69 1.88 -10.39
C TYR A 259 7.42 0.53 -9.74
N ILE A 260 7.17 0.48 -8.42
CA ILE A 260 6.87 -0.76 -7.70
C ILE A 260 5.62 -1.43 -8.28
N VAL A 261 4.56 -0.67 -8.53
CA VAL A 261 3.31 -1.21 -9.08
C VAL A 261 3.50 -1.71 -10.51
N VAL A 262 4.18 -0.95 -11.37
CA VAL A 262 4.55 -1.36 -12.73
C VAL A 262 5.41 -2.63 -12.69
N LEU A 263 6.35 -2.73 -11.75
CA LEU A 263 7.22 -3.88 -11.60
C LEU A 263 6.44 -5.14 -11.23
N VAL A 264 5.56 -5.07 -10.23
CA VAL A 264 4.74 -6.21 -9.78
C VAL A 264 3.82 -6.68 -10.90
N PHE A 265 3.16 -5.76 -11.60
CA PHE A 265 2.26 -6.10 -12.70
C PHE A 265 3.03 -6.67 -13.90
N SER A 266 4.17 -6.08 -14.29
CA SER A 266 5.02 -6.60 -15.37
C SER A 266 5.61 -7.97 -15.03
N TYR A 267 5.98 -8.21 -13.77
CA TYR A 267 6.40 -9.53 -13.30
C TYR A 267 5.28 -10.56 -13.50
N TYR A 268 4.07 -10.21 -13.05
CA TYR A 268 2.91 -11.07 -13.13
C TYR A 268 2.54 -11.40 -14.58
N GLU A 269 2.51 -10.41 -15.48
CA GLU A 269 2.26 -10.62 -16.91
C GLU A 269 3.31 -11.54 -17.56
N GLN A 270 4.60 -11.34 -17.26
CA GLN A 270 5.67 -12.12 -17.88
C GLN A 270 5.78 -13.55 -17.36
N THR A 271 5.32 -13.82 -16.13
CA THR A 271 5.52 -15.12 -15.48
C THR A 271 4.29 -16.02 -15.58
N PHE A 272 3.08 -15.45 -15.64
CA PHE A 272 1.84 -16.23 -15.52
C PHE A 272 0.83 -16.00 -16.65
N LEU A 273 1.01 -14.99 -17.50
CA LEU A 273 0.09 -14.68 -18.60
C LEU A 273 0.70 -14.81 -20.00
N LYS A 274 2.02 -14.86 -20.09
CA LYS A 274 2.79 -15.15 -21.30
C LYS A 274 3.39 -16.54 -21.19
#